data_AF-A0A2J8WRC6-F1
#
_entry.id   AF-A0A2J8WRC6-F1
#
_cell.length_a   1.000
_cell.length_b   1.000
_cell.length_c   1.000
_cell.angle_alpha   90.00
_cell.angle_beta   90.00
_cell.angle_gamma   90.00
#
_symmetry.space_group_name_H-M   'P 1'
#
loop_
_entity.id
_entity.type
_entity.pdbx_description
1 polymer ?
#
loop_
_entity_poly.entity_id
_entity_poly.type
_entity_poly.pdbx_seq_one_letter_code
_entity_poly.pdbx_strand_id
1 'polypeptide(L)'
;SKLDPKTMKVNDLRKELESRALSSKGLKSQLIARLTKQLKVEEQKEEQKELEKSEKEEDEDDDRKSEDDKEEEERKRQEEIERQRRERRYILPDEPAIIVHPNWAAKSGKFDCSIMSLSVLLDYRLEDNKEHSFEKEDKRKDDSKDDDETEEDNNQDEYDPMEAEEAEDEEDDRDEEEMTKRDDKRDINRYCKERPSKDKEKEKTQMITINRDLLMAFVYFDQSHCGYLLEKDLEEILYTLGLHLSRAQVKKLLNKVVLRESCFYRKLTDTSKDEENHEESESLQEDML
;
A
#
# COMPACT_ATOMS: atom_id res chain seq x y z
N SER A 1 2.29 64.38 21.61
CA SER A 1 2.38 65.85 21.44
C SER A 1 3.25 66.43 22.54
N LYS A 2 4.46 66.93 22.22
CA LYS A 2 5.35 67.51 23.24
C LYS A 2 4.74 68.82 23.76
N LEU A 3 4.32 68.80 25.02
CA LEU A 3 3.83 70.00 25.72
C LEU A 3 5.01 70.96 25.95
N ASP A 4 4.82 72.25 25.67
CA ASP A 4 5.80 73.29 26.00
C ASP A 4 5.29 74.17 27.16
N PRO A 5 5.74 73.91 28.40
CA PRO A 5 5.31 74.68 29.57
C PRO A 5 5.56 76.19 29.46
N LYS A 6 6.52 76.64 28.64
CA LYS A 6 6.88 78.06 28.54
C LYS A 6 5.83 78.90 27.84
N THR A 7 5.08 78.31 26.90
CA THR A 7 4.07 79.00 26.08
C THR A 7 2.65 78.89 26.67
N MET A 8 2.44 78.04 27.67
CA MET A 8 1.14 77.83 28.31
C MET A 8 0.65 79.02 29.16
N LYS A 9 -0.68 79.19 29.24
CA LYS A 9 -1.32 80.13 30.17
C LYS A 9 -1.29 79.56 31.58
N VAL A 10 -1.35 80.42 32.59
CA VAL A 10 -1.28 80.02 34.01
C VAL A 10 -2.39 79.02 34.39
N ASN A 11 -3.59 79.19 33.85
CA ASN A 11 -4.69 78.26 34.09
C ASN A 11 -4.42 76.87 33.52
N ASP A 12 -3.80 76.78 32.35
CA ASP A 12 -3.46 75.50 31.71
C ASP A 12 -2.32 74.81 32.45
N LEU A 13 -1.32 75.57 32.92
CA LEU A 13 -0.25 75.04 33.79
C LEU A 13 -0.80 74.48 35.11
N ARG A 14 -1.80 75.13 35.70
CA ARG A 14 -2.45 74.63 36.93
C ARG A 14 -3.21 73.35 36.69
N LYS A 15 -4.00 73.27 35.62
CA LYS A 15 -4.73 72.07 35.21
C LYS A 15 -3.79 70.88 34.97
N GLU A 16 -2.67 71.12 34.29
CA GLU A 16 -1.71 70.06 33.94
C GLU A 16 -0.90 69.57 35.16
N LEU A 17 -0.67 70.44 36.14
CA LEU A 17 -0.10 70.06 37.44
C LEU A 17 -1.12 69.31 38.29
N GLU A 18 -2.38 69.76 38.34
CA GLU A 18 -3.46 69.09 39.08
C GLU A 18 -3.77 67.70 38.53
N SER A 19 -3.75 67.53 37.19
CA SER A 19 -3.94 66.22 36.55
C SER A 19 -2.82 65.22 36.90
N ARG A 20 -1.63 65.71 37.25
CA ARG A 20 -0.50 64.92 37.76
C ARG A 20 -0.39 64.92 39.29
N ALA A 21 -1.44 65.36 40.00
CA ALA A 21 -1.49 65.48 41.45
C ALA A 21 -0.35 66.33 42.07
N LEU A 22 0.15 67.33 41.34
CA LEU A 22 1.17 68.26 41.77
C LEU A 22 0.57 69.60 42.22
N SER A 23 1.30 70.31 43.09
CA SER A 23 0.85 71.61 43.61
C SER A 23 0.71 72.67 42.51
N SER A 24 -0.51 73.22 42.38
CA SER A 24 -0.87 74.30 41.44
C SER A 24 -0.69 75.72 42.00
N LYS A 25 -0.08 75.85 43.17
CA LYS A 25 0.19 77.14 43.83
C LYS A 25 1.57 77.69 43.47
N GLY A 26 1.65 79.02 43.28
CA GLY A 26 2.90 79.75 43.04
C GLY A 26 2.83 80.71 41.86
N LEU A 27 3.96 81.40 41.61
CA LEU A 27 4.17 82.25 40.43
C LEU A 27 4.25 81.39 39.14
N LYS A 28 3.96 82.00 37.99
CA LYS A 28 4.02 81.32 36.67
C LYS A 28 5.34 80.56 36.46
N SER A 29 6.47 81.16 36.83
CA SER A 29 7.81 80.54 36.73
C SER A 29 7.95 79.27 37.58
N GLN A 30 7.36 79.24 38.78
CA GLN A 30 7.39 78.08 39.68
C GLN A 30 6.54 76.92 39.14
N LEU A 31 5.38 77.22 38.54
CA LEU A 31 4.51 76.22 37.91
C LEU A 31 5.20 75.60 36.69
N ILE A 32 5.84 76.42 35.85
CA ILE A 32 6.62 75.97 34.69
C ILE A 32 7.75 75.04 35.13
N ALA A 33 8.53 75.43 36.15
CA ALA A 33 9.64 74.63 36.64
C ALA A 33 9.19 73.26 37.15
N ARG A 34 8.07 73.22 37.89
CA ARG A 34 7.51 71.97 38.42
C ARG A 34 6.99 71.05 37.32
N LEU A 35 6.25 71.60 36.36
CA LEU A 35 5.72 70.82 35.23
C LEU A 35 6.86 70.31 34.33
N THR A 36 7.85 71.16 34.04
CA THR A 36 9.01 70.77 33.23
C THR A 36 9.82 69.65 33.90
N LYS A 37 9.99 69.69 35.22
CA LYS A 37 10.68 68.63 35.97
C LYS A 37 9.92 67.31 35.86
N GLN A 38 8.60 67.35 35.99
CA GLN A 38 7.76 66.15 35.91
C GLN A 38 7.75 65.54 34.50
N LEU A 39 7.64 66.38 33.46
CA LEU A 39 7.69 65.92 32.07
C LEU A 39 9.02 65.23 31.75
N LYS A 40 10.15 65.70 32.29
CA LYS A 40 11.45 65.02 32.13
C LYS A 40 11.50 63.65 32.81
N VAL A 41 10.87 63.51 33.98
CA VAL A 41 10.79 62.23 34.69
C VAL A 41 9.89 61.25 33.94
N GLU A 42 8.78 61.74 33.38
CA GLU A 42 7.89 60.94 32.53
C GLU A 42 8.60 60.48 31.25
N GLU A 43 9.32 61.38 30.56
CA GLU A 43 10.11 61.08 29.36
C GLU A 43 11.19 60.01 29.65
N GLN A 44 11.95 60.15 30.74
CA GLN A 44 12.96 59.15 31.14
C GLN A 44 12.36 57.79 31.51
N LYS A 45 11.18 57.79 32.13
CA LYS A 45 10.49 56.55 32.52
C LYS A 45 9.87 55.85 31.31
N GLU A 46 9.41 56.62 30.33
CA GLU A 46 8.91 56.11 29.05
C GLU A 46 10.05 55.51 28.22
N GLU A 47 11.19 56.20 28.12
CA GLU A 47 12.40 55.68 27.46
C GLU A 47 12.93 54.39 28.11
N GLN A 48 12.99 54.32 29.45
CA GLN A 48 13.37 53.08 30.14
C GLN A 48 12.39 51.93 29.88
N LYS A 49 11.09 52.23 29.83
CA LYS A 49 10.07 51.22 29.59
C LYS A 49 10.05 50.74 28.13
N GLU A 50 10.43 51.60 27.18
CA GLU A 50 10.65 51.21 25.79
C GLU A 50 11.88 50.31 25.64
N LEU A 51 12.99 50.63 26.33
CA LEU A 51 14.20 49.80 26.35
C LEU A 51 13.96 48.42 26.98
N GLU A 52 13.27 48.35 28.12
CA GLU A 52 12.91 47.08 28.76
C GLU A 52 11.94 46.25 27.90
N LYS A 53 11.14 46.90 27.06
CA LYS A 53 10.22 46.22 26.14
C LYS A 53 10.97 45.67 24.93
N SER A 54 11.94 46.42 24.38
CA SER A 54 12.77 45.94 23.28
C SER A 54 13.69 44.80 23.70
N GLU A 55 14.30 44.85 24.88
CA GLU A 55 15.17 43.75 25.37
C GLU A 55 14.38 42.45 25.56
N LYS A 56 13.15 42.53 26.10
CA LYS A 56 12.29 41.34 26.23
C LYS A 56 11.81 40.77 24.90
N GLU A 57 11.55 41.64 23.91
CA GLU A 57 11.17 41.18 22.57
C GLU A 57 12.36 40.51 21.86
N GLU A 58 13.58 41.02 22.04
CA GLU A 58 14.81 40.39 21.51
C GLU A 58 15.11 39.03 22.18
N ASP A 59 14.98 38.92 23.50
CA ASP A 59 15.18 37.65 24.21
C ASP A 59 14.15 36.58 23.78
N GLU A 60 12.87 36.96 23.62
CA GLU A 60 11.82 36.03 23.17
C GLU A 60 12.03 35.57 21.71
N ASP A 61 12.52 36.45 20.83
CA ASP A 61 12.80 36.09 19.44
C ASP A 61 14.03 35.18 19.30
N ASP A 62 15.06 35.37 20.13
CA ASP A 62 16.26 34.52 20.13
C ASP A 62 15.96 33.11 20.68
N ASP A 63 15.15 33.02 21.74
CA ASP A 63 14.67 31.73 22.27
C ASP A 63 13.87 30.94 21.23
N ARG A 64 12.90 31.58 20.55
CA ARG A 64 12.08 30.94 19.49
C ARG A 64 12.94 30.45 18.33
N LYS A 65 13.91 31.27 17.90
CA LYS A 65 14.84 30.89 16.84
C LYS A 65 15.70 29.69 17.23
N SER A 66 16.10 29.60 18.51
CA SER A 66 16.88 28.46 19.01
C SER A 66 16.07 27.16 19.09
N GLU A 67 14.75 27.25 19.32
CA GLU A 67 13.84 26.10 19.30
C GLU A 67 13.60 25.62 17.86
N ASP A 68 13.33 26.54 16.93
CA ASP A 68 13.17 26.23 15.50
C ASP A 68 14.41 25.55 14.91
N ASP A 69 15.62 26.03 15.24
CA ASP A 69 16.88 25.45 14.77
C ASP A 69 17.08 24.01 15.29
N LYS A 70 16.70 23.73 16.55
CA LYS A 70 16.78 22.38 17.14
C LYS A 70 15.75 21.43 16.51
N GLU A 71 14.53 21.91 16.29
CA GLU A 71 13.47 21.11 15.66
C GLU A 71 13.82 20.79 14.20
N GLU A 72 14.42 21.73 13.46
CA GLU A 72 14.92 21.49 12.11
C GLU A 72 16.08 20.50 12.08
N GLU A 73 17.01 20.56 13.03
CA GLU A 73 18.12 19.61 13.13
C GLU A 73 17.63 18.19 13.45
N GLU A 74 16.65 18.06 14.36
CA GLU A 74 16.04 16.77 14.69
C GLU A 74 15.26 16.18 13.51
N ARG A 75 14.52 17.02 12.77
CA ARG A 75 13.81 16.60 11.55
C ARG A 75 14.78 16.13 10.47
N LYS A 76 15.87 16.86 10.21
CA LYS A 76 16.92 16.43 9.26
C LYS A 76 17.53 15.10 9.66
N ARG A 77 17.76 14.88 10.96
CA ARG A 77 18.30 13.62 11.47
C ARG A 77 17.34 12.44 11.27
N GLN A 78 16.03 12.66 11.49
CA GLN A 78 15.00 11.66 11.23
C GLN A 78 14.89 11.34 9.73
N GLU A 79 14.90 12.36 8.88
CA GLU A 79 14.89 12.21 7.41
C GLU A 79 16.11 11.45 6.90
N GLU A 80 17.30 11.71 7.46
CA GLU A 80 18.52 11.00 7.09
C GLU A 80 18.49 9.53 7.53
N ILE A 81 17.97 9.23 8.71
CA ILE A 81 17.74 7.83 9.16
C ILE A 81 16.74 7.13 8.24
N GLU A 82 15.64 7.79 7.87
CA GLU A 82 14.68 7.24 6.92
C GLU A 82 15.27 7.03 5.53
N ARG A 83 16.11 7.97 5.05
CA ARG A 83 16.82 7.87 3.78
C ARG A 83 17.79 6.69 3.78
N GLN A 84 18.63 6.56 4.80
CA GLN A 84 19.52 5.40 4.94
C GLN A 84 18.74 4.09 5.05
N ARG A 85 17.59 4.08 5.72
CA ARG A 85 16.72 2.91 5.78
C ARG A 85 16.16 2.58 4.41
N ARG A 86 15.76 3.61 3.65
CA ARG A 86 15.25 3.46 2.28
C ARG A 86 16.36 2.88 1.39
N GLU A 87 17.53 3.50 1.36
CA GLU A 87 18.69 3.02 0.60
C GLU A 87 19.04 1.57 0.94
N ARG A 88 19.12 1.19 2.22
CA ARG A 88 19.35 -0.21 2.62
C ARG A 88 18.29 -1.20 2.13
N ARG A 89 17.05 -0.76 1.89
CA ARG A 89 15.98 -1.61 1.34
C ARG A 89 16.00 -1.70 -0.19
N TYR A 90 16.59 -0.72 -0.87
CA TYR A 90 16.61 -0.65 -2.34
C TYR A 90 17.96 -1.03 -2.95
N ILE A 91 18.96 -1.40 -2.14
CA ILE A 91 20.18 -2.04 -2.61
C ILE A 91 19.91 -3.53 -2.73
N LEU A 92 19.85 -4.01 -3.97
CA LEU A 92 19.75 -5.43 -4.27
C LEU A 92 21.15 -6.07 -4.22
N PRO A 93 21.30 -7.29 -3.68
CA PRO A 93 22.54 -8.03 -3.76
C PRO A 93 22.87 -8.39 -5.21
N ASP A 94 24.16 -8.54 -5.51
CA ASP A 94 24.64 -8.92 -6.85
C ASP A 94 24.20 -10.33 -7.26
N GLU A 95 23.96 -11.21 -6.27
CA GLU A 95 23.41 -12.55 -6.48
C GLU A 95 21.87 -12.55 -6.30
N PRO A 96 21.13 -13.37 -7.08
CA PRO A 96 19.68 -13.42 -7.00
C PRO A 96 19.22 -13.96 -5.63
N ALA A 97 18.71 -13.07 -4.78
CA ALA A 97 18.23 -13.40 -3.45
C ALA A 97 16.86 -12.77 -3.16
N ILE A 98 16.07 -13.43 -2.32
CA ILE A 98 14.84 -12.87 -1.77
C ILE A 98 15.22 -12.01 -0.56
N ILE A 99 15.08 -10.70 -0.69
CA ILE A 99 15.36 -9.78 0.41
C ILE A 99 14.13 -9.72 1.32
N VAL A 100 14.33 -10.05 2.60
CA VAL A 100 13.29 -9.97 3.61
C VAL A 100 13.65 -8.88 4.61
N HIS A 101 12.72 -7.95 4.83
CA HIS A 101 12.84 -6.93 5.86
C HIS A 101 11.78 -7.20 6.93
N PRO A 102 12.15 -7.81 8.08
CA PRO A 102 11.20 -8.04 9.15
C PRO A 102 10.56 -6.71 9.58
N ASN A 103 9.25 -6.75 9.86
CA ASN A 103 8.55 -5.56 10.31
C ASN A 103 8.99 -5.19 11.73
N TRP A 104 9.82 -4.16 11.84
CA TRP A 104 10.35 -3.65 13.11
C TRP A 104 9.27 -3.20 14.11
N ALA A 105 8.05 -2.86 13.66
CA ALA A 105 6.94 -2.50 14.53
C ALA A 105 6.12 -3.73 15.01
N ALA A 106 6.29 -4.89 14.37
CA ALA A 106 5.59 -6.11 14.76
C ALA A 106 6.26 -6.77 15.97
N LYS A 107 5.47 -7.36 16.87
CA LYS A 107 5.93 -8.05 18.09
C LYS A 107 6.98 -7.26 18.90
N SER A 108 6.80 -5.94 19.07
CA SER A 108 7.74 -5.07 19.80
C SER A 108 9.18 -5.10 19.24
N GLY A 109 9.35 -5.28 17.93
CA GLY A 109 10.65 -5.36 17.27
C GLY A 109 11.37 -6.69 17.45
N LYS A 110 10.69 -7.72 17.98
CA LYS A 110 11.23 -9.09 18.14
C LYS A 110 10.82 -10.03 17.00
N PHE A 111 10.22 -9.50 15.93
CA PHE A 111 9.92 -10.30 14.75
C PHE A 111 11.21 -10.49 13.94
N ASP A 112 11.65 -11.74 13.81
CA ASP A 112 12.89 -12.11 13.11
C ASP A 112 12.60 -13.09 11.97
N CYS A 113 13.50 -13.20 11.00
CA CYS A 113 13.41 -14.11 9.87
C CYS A 113 14.64 -15.02 9.86
N SER A 114 14.41 -16.34 9.82
CA SER A 114 15.49 -17.33 9.77
C SER A 114 15.41 -18.17 8.49
N ILE A 115 16.59 -18.52 7.95
CA ILE A 115 16.68 -19.44 6.82
C ILE A 115 16.64 -20.86 7.36
N MET A 116 15.62 -21.62 6.95
CA MET A 116 15.48 -23.03 7.29
C MET A 116 15.42 -23.88 6.03
N SER A 117 16.05 -25.06 6.07
CA SER A 117 15.93 -26.02 4.97
C SER A 117 14.56 -26.72 5.01
N LEU A 118 14.08 -27.16 3.85
CA LEU A 118 12.87 -27.98 3.77
C LEU A 118 12.99 -29.26 4.61
N SER A 119 14.18 -29.86 4.71
CA SER A 119 14.42 -31.02 5.55
C SER A 119 14.16 -30.74 7.03
N VAL A 120 14.56 -29.56 7.53
CA VAL A 120 14.29 -29.14 8.91
C VAL A 120 12.79 -28.91 9.14
N LEU A 121 12.09 -28.33 8.16
CA LEU A 121 10.64 -28.09 8.26
C LEU A 121 9.80 -29.37 8.15
N LEU A 122 10.30 -30.38 7.44
CA LEU A 122 9.64 -31.68 7.27
C LEU A 122 9.96 -32.69 8.39
N ASP A 123 10.97 -32.40 9.22
CA ASP A 123 11.32 -33.18 10.41
C ASP A 123 10.26 -32.96 11.50
N TYR A 124 9.10 -33.61 11.34
CA TYR A 124 7.96 -33.47 12.23
C TYR A 124 8.25 -34.14 13.58
N ARG A 125 8.90 -33.41 14.49
CA ARG A 125 9.16 -33.86 15.87
C ARG A 125 8.04 -33.38 16.76
N LEU A 126 7.44 -34.30 17.51
CA LEU A 126 6.30 -33.99 18.40
C LEU A 126 6.69 -33.00 19.51
N GLU A 127 7.98 -32.87 19.79
CA GLU A 127 8.56 -32.00 20.81
C GLU A 127 8.66 -30.52 20.38
N ASP A 128 8.65 -30.21 19.08
CA ASP A 128 8.85 -28.85 18.54
C ASP A 128 7.55 -28.02 18.49
N ASN A 129 6.41 -28.63 18.87
CA ASN A 129 5.07 -28.10 18.66
C ASN A 129 4.61 -27.02 19.65
N LYS A 130 5.54 -26.36 20.36
CA LYS A 130 5.17 -25.44 21.43
C LYS A 130 4.83 -24.04 20.94
N GLU A 131 5.37 -23.62 19.79
CA GLU A 131 4.98 -22.37 19.14
C GLU A 131 5.11 -22.53 17.62
N HIS A 132 4.07 -22.14 16.88
CA HIS A 132 4.02 -21.98 15.42
C HIS A 132 3.74 -23.21 14.54
N SER A 133 2.45 -23.44 14.24
CA SER A 133 2.00 -23.99 12.95
C SER A 133 0.61 -23.47 12.63
N PHE A 134 0.52 -22.67 11.56
CA PHE A 134 -0.65 -21.98 11.01
C PHE A 134 -1.66 -22.96 10.37
N GLU A 135 -2.01 -24.07 11.01
CA GLU A 135 -2.85 -25.11 10.39
C GLU A 135 -4.16 -25.44 11.12
N LYS A 136 -4.55 -24.65 12.15
CA LYS A 136 -5.62 -25.08 13.07
C LYS A 136 -6.94 -24.32 13.07
N GLU A 137 -7.24 -23.50 12.04
CA GLU A 137 -8.54 -22.81 11.98
C GLU A 137 -9.55 -23.36 10.95
N ASP A 138 -9.16 -24.11 9.92
CA ASP A 138 -10.10 -24.50 8.85
C ASP A 138 -10.90 -25.80 9.07
N LYS A 139 -10.77 -26.48 10.23
CA LYS A 139 -11.36 -27.82 10.43
C LYS A 139 -12.41 -27.96 11.53
N ARG A 140 -13.00 -26.87 12.06
CA ARG A 140 -13.95 -26.93 13.19
C ARG A 140 -15.25 -26.14 13.00
N LYS A 141 -15.84 -26.17 11.80
CA LYS A 141 -17.15 -25.55 11.55
C LYS A 141 -18.15 -26.45 10.82
N ASP A 142 -17.93 -27.76 10.86
CA ASP A 142 -18.91 -28.75 10.46
C ASP A 142 -19.14 -29.67 11.67
N ASP A 143 -20.39 -29.96 12.00
CA ASP A 143 -20.89 -30.73 13.16
C ASP A 143 -21.10 -29.98 14.50
N SER A 144 -22.21 -29.24 14.61
CA SER A 144 -23.13 -29.39 15.76
C SER A 144 -24.50 -28.71 15.48
N LYS A 145 -25.54 -29.55 15.35
CA LYS A 145 -26.97 -29.20 15.41
C LYS A 145 -27.47 -29.20 16.86
N ASP A 146 -28.57 -28.47 17.07
CA ASP A 146 -29.45 -28.35 18.25
C ASP A 146 -28.83 -27.63 19.46
N ASP A 147 -29.47 -26.69 20.15
CA ASP A 147 -30.88 -26.60 20.54
C ASP A 147 -31.18 -25.16 21.05
N ASP A 148 -32.46 -24.77 21.01
CA ASP A 148 -33.13 -23.73 21.82
C ASP A 148 -32.77 -22.23 21.63
N GLU A 149 -33.68 -21.44 21.05
CA GLU A 149 -34.48 -20.46 21.82
C GLU A 149 -35.43 -19.66 20.91
N THR A 150 -36.57 -19.36 21.53
CA THR A 150 -37.88 -18.93 21.03
C THR A 150 -38.03 -17.41 20.84
N GLU A 151 -39.13 -17.06 20.16
CA GLU A 151 -39.88 -15.79 20.16
C GLU A 151 -39.48 -14.65 19.19
N GLU A 152 -40.46 -14.30 18.35
CA GLU A 152 -41.12 -13.00 18.14
C GLU A 152 -40.23 -11.72 18.15
N ASP A 153 -40.33 -10.74 17.25
CA ASP A 153 -41.54 -10.16 16.70
C ASP A 153 -41.20 -9.14 15.58
N ASN A 154 -42.15 -8.98 14.68
CA ASN A 154 -42.60 -7.79 13.95
C ASN A 154 -41.68 -6.80 13.19
N ASN A 155 -42.33 -6.36 12.10
CA ASN A 155 -42.30 -5.07 11.40
C ASN A 155 -41.36 -4.93 10.19
N GLN A 156 -41.79 -4.38 9.04
CA GLN A 156 -43.11 -4.02 8.51
C GLN A 156 -42.88 -3.58 7.04
N ASP A 157 -43.95 -3.60 6.25
CA ASP A 157 -44.18 -2.80 5.03
C ASP A 157 -43.45 -3.25 3.73
N GLU A 158 -44.12 -3.93 2.80
CA GLU A 158 -45.11 -3.40 1.83
C GLU A 158 -44.47 -2.68 0.64
N TYR A 159 -44.22 -3.42 -0.47
CA TYR A 159 -44.40 -2.92 -1.84
C TYR A 159 -44.35 -4.10 -2.85
N ASP A 160 -45.48 -4.43 -3.46
CA ASP A 160 -45.56 -5.10 -4.77
C ASP A 160 -46.70 -4.42 -5.53
N PRO A 161 -46.41 -3.79 -6.69
CA PRO A 161 -47.32 -4.03 -7.80
C PRO A 161 -46.67 -3.99 -9.21
N MET A 162 -46.90 -5.11 -9.91
CA MET A 162 -47.47 -5.23 -11.28
C MET A 162 -46.60 -5.22 -12.55
N GLU A 163 -46.98 -6.20 -13.40
CA GLU A 163 -47.21 -6.15 -14.86
C GLU A 163 -46.03 -6.09 -15.85
N ALA A 164 -45.87 -7.18 -16.61
CA ALA A 164 -45.82 -7.20 -18.09
C ALA A 164 -45.81 -8.68 -18.54
N GLU A 165 -46.96 -9.22 -18.94
CA GLU A 165 -47.49 -9.25 -20.32
C GLU A 165 -47.07 -10.52 -21.08
N GLU A 166 -48.11 -11.20 -21.54
CA GLU A 166 -48.15 -12.45 -22.28
C GLU A 166 -47.53 -12.29 -23.68
N ALA A 167 -46.90 -13.36 -24.17
CA ALA A 167 -46.81 -13.62 -25.59
C ALA A 167 -46.98 -15.12 -25.81
N GLU A 168 -48.16 -15.46 -26.33
CA GLU A 168 -48.51 -16.74 -26.95
C GLU A 168 -47.85 -16.85 -28.34
N ASP A 169 -47.48 -18.08 -28.73
CA ASP A 169 -47.67 -18.71 -30.07
C ASP A 169 -46.69 -19.90 -30.22
N GLU A 170 -47.21 -21.13 -30.13
CA GLU A 170 -47.65 -22.03 -31.22
C GLU A 170 -46.46 -22.82 -31.84
N GLU A 171 -46.24 -24.09 -31.48
CA GLU A 171 -46.83 -25.35 -32.00
C GLU A 171 -45.73 -26.13 -32.75
N ASP A 172 -45.46 -27.39 -32.37
CA ASP A 172 -45.72 -28.57 -33.23
C ASP A 172 -45.24 -29.87 -32.55
N ASP A 173 -46.10 -30.87 -32.68
CA ASP A 173 -46.18 -32.16 -32.03
C ASP A 173 -45.13 -33.18 -32.51
N ARG A 174 -44.61 -34.02 -31.59
CA ARG A 174 -44.82 -35.49 -31.64
C ARG A 174 -44.15 -36.32 -30.54
N ASP A 175 -45.02 -37.14 -29.93
CA ASP A 175 -44.86 -38.52 -29.46
C ASP A 175 -44.16 -38.80 -28.11
N GLU A 176 -44.95 -38.62 -27.04
CA GLU A 176 -45.45 -39.68 -26.13
C GLU A 176 -44.70 -41.04 -26.10
N GLU A 177 -44.10 -41.43 -24.96
CA GLU A 177 -44.78 -42.23 -23.92
C GLU A 177 -43.86 -42.65 -22.74
N GLU A 178 -44.45 -42.53 -21.53
CA GLU A 178 -44.23 -43.27 -20.27
C GLU A 178 -42.99 -43.07 -19.36
N MET A 179 -43.15 -42.09 -18.47
CA MET A 179 -43.10 -42.16 -17.00
C MET A 179 -42.55 -43.40 -16.27
N THR A 180 -41.53 -43.20 -15.42
CA THR A 180 -41.63 -43.44 -13.96
C THR A 180 -40.63 -42.60 -13.14
N LYS A 181 -41.14 -41.52 -12.54
CA LYS A 181 -40.92 -41.00 -11.17
C LYS A 181 -39.53 -41.07 -10.48
N ARG A 182 -39.07 -39.86 -10.12
CA ARG A 182 -38.64 -39.35 -8.80
C ARG A 182 -37.15 -39.07 -8.57
N ASP A 183 -36.93 -37.78 -8.27
CA ASP A 183 -35.93 -37.17 -7.37
C ASP A 183 -34.44 -37.38 -7.77
N ASP A 184 -33.55 -36.40 -7.84
CA ASP A 184 -33.43 -35.19 -7.05
C ASP A 184 -32.48 -34.21 -7.77
N LYS A 185 -32.77 -32.92 -7.67
CA LYS A 185 -32.03 -31.83 -8.31
C LYS A 185 -30.95 -31.38 -7.33
N ARG A 186 -29.73 -31.91 -7.45
CA ARG A 186 -28.48 -31.34 -6.91
C ARG A 186 -27.29 -32.21 -7.28
N ASP A 187 -26.37 -31.68 -8.09
CA ASP A 187 -24.91 -31.76 -7.88
C ASP A 187 -24.14 -31.20 -9.09
N ILE A 188 -24.11 -29.86 -9.12
CA ILE A 188 -22.99 -29.09 -9.64
C ILE A 188 -21.82 -29.33 -8.70
N ASN A 189 -21.12 -30.45 -8.85
CA ASN A 189 -19.71 -30.60 -8.45
C ASN A 189 -19.16 -31.94 -8.94
N ARG A 190 -18.99 -32.08 -10.27
CA ARG A 190 -18.30 -33.26 -10.83
C ARG A 190 -16.79 -33.10 -10.62
N TYR A 191 -16.39 -33.25 -9.35
CA TYR A 191 -15.08 -33.73 -8.94
C TYR A 191 -14.73 -34.94 -9.81
N CYS A 192 -13.76 -34.77 -10.71
CA CYS A 192 -13.23 -35.85 -11.53
C CYS A 192 -12.58 -36.87 -10.59
N LYS A 193 -13.37 -37.88 -10.23
CA LYS A 193 -12.92 -39.07 -9.51
C LYS A 193 -12.02 -39.88 -10.45
N GLU A 194 -10.72 -39.63 -10.38
CA GLU A 194 -9.71 -40.46 -11.02
C GLU A 194 -9.89 -41.92 -10.56
N ARG A 195 -10.15 -42.79 -11.53
CA ARG A 195 -10.02 -44.25 -11.35
C ARG A 195 -8.53 -44.57 -11.44
N PRO A 196 -7.95 -45.37 -10.52
CA PRO A 196 -6.55 -45.75 -10.60
C PRO A 196 -6.40 -46.84 -11.67
N SER A 197 -6.06 -46.45 -12.89
CA SER A 197 -5.62 -47.38 -13.92
C SER A 197 -4.18 -47.77 -13.62
N LYS A 198 -3.99 -48.98 -13.08
CA LYS A 198 -2.70 -49.68 -13.07
C LYS A 198 -2.23 -49.85 -14.51
N ASP A 199 -1.32 -49.00 -14.98
CA ASP A 199 -0.35 -49.36 -16.00
C ASP A 199 0.79 -48.32 -16.09
N LYS A 200 1.98 -48.78 -15.70
CA LYS A 200 3.32 -48.16 -15.88
C LYS A 200 3.49 -46.76 -15.30
N GLU A 201 4.14 -46.68 -14.13
CA GLU A 201 4.92 -45.50 -13.72
C GLU A 201 5.85 -45.12 -14.88
N LYS A 202 5.42 -44.18 -15.71
CA LYS A 202 6.35 -43.30 -16.41
C LYS A 202 6.91 -42.43 -15.30
N GLU A 203 8.21 -42.53 -15.02
CA GLU A 203 8.93 -41.49 -14.31
C GLU A 203 8.41 -40.15 -14.83
N LYS A 204 7.82 -39.34 -13.94
CA LYS A 204 7.42 -37.98 -14.28
C LYS A 204 8.73 -37.25 -14.54
N THR A 205 9.15 -37.20 -15.81
CA THR A 205 10.31 -36.47 -16.25
C THR A 205 10.19 -35.05 -15.71
N GLN A 206 11.15 -34.67 -14.88
CA GLN A 206 11.15 -33.36 -14.27
C GLN A 206 11.35 -32.33 -15.39
N MET A 207 10.34 -31.48 -15.60
CA MET A 207 10.44 -30.39 -16.56
C MET A 207 11.21 -29.24 -15.89
N ILE A 208 12.18 -28.68 -16.61
CA ILE A 208 12.98 -27.54 -16.17
C ILE A 208 12.73 -26.39 -17.14
N THR A 209 12.48 -25.20 -16.61
CA THR A 209 12.34 -23.99 -17.43
C THR A 209 13.72 -23.55 -17.91
N ILE A 210 13.99 -23.70 -19.21
CA ILE A 210 15.21 -23.21 -19.84
C ILE A 210 15.08 -21.72 -20.14
N ASN A 211 13.97 -21.30 -20.74
CA ASN A 211 13.81 -19.91 -21.18
C ASN A 211 12.95 -19.11 -20.20
N ARG A 212 13.60 -18.61 -19.14
CA ARG A 212 12.95 -17.84 -18.07
C ARG A 212 12.34 -16.54 -18.57
N ASP A 213 13.03 -15.80 -19.43
CA ASP A 213 12.54 -14.50 -19.93
C ASP A 213 11.31 -14.67 -20.83
N LEU A 214 11.33 -15.69 -21.70
CA LEU A 214 10.18 -16.03 -22.53
C LEU A 214 8.99 -16.48 -21.67
N LEU A 215 9.22 -17.31 -20.65
CA LEU A 215 8.17 -17.69 -19.71
C LEU A 215 7.59 -16.47 -19.00
N MET A 216 8.43 -15.53 -18.58
CA MET A 216 7.96 -14.31 -17.91
C MET A 216 7.13 -13.42 -18.83
N ALA A 217 7.51 -13.30 -20.11
CA ALA A 217 6.71 -12.61 -21.10
C ALA A 217 5.32 -13.25 -21.27
N PHE A 218 5.22 -14.58 -21.32
CA PHE A 218 3.94 -15.28 -21.42
C PHE A 218 3.08 -15.13 -20.15
N VAL A 219 3.69 -15.29 -18.97
CA VAL A 219 3.01 -15.15 -17.67
C VAL A 219 2.44 -13.74 -17.46
N TYR A 220 3.09 -12.71 -18.01
CA TYR A 220 2.58 -11.34 -17.96
C TYR A 220 1.21 -11.20 -18.64
N PHE A 221 1.00 -11.86 -19.78
CA PHE A 221 -0.26 -11.80 -20.52
C PHE A 221 -1.30 -12.83 -20.02
N ASP A 222 -0.86 -13.97 -19.48
CA ASP A 222 -1.74 -14.99 -18.90
C ASP A 222 -2.06 -14.67 -17.42
N GLN A 223 -2.93 -13.68 -17.20
CA GLN A 223 -3.36 -13.25 -15.86
C GLN A 223 -4.03 -14.38 -15.05
N SER A 224 -4.64 -15.34 -15.75
CA SER A 224 -5.28 -16.51 -15.13
C SER A 224 -4.30 -17.63 -14.80
N HIS A 225 -3.05 -17.54 -15.28
CA HIS A 225 -2.04 -18.60 -15.20
C HIS A 225 -2.55 -19.96 -15.70
N CYS A 226 -3.38 -19.96 -16.75
CA CYS A 226 -3.96 -21.16 -17.33
C CYS A 226 -2.98 -21.99 -18.18
N GLY A 227 -1.79 -21.44 -18.48
CA GLY A 227 -0.72 -22.17 -19.18
C GLY A 227 -0.79 -22.09 -20.71
N TYR A 228 -1.69 -21.28 -21.26
CA TYR A 228 -1.80 -21.03 -22.69
C TYR A 228 -2.28 -19.60 -23.00
N LEU A 229 -2.06 -19.15 -24.24
CA LEU A 229 -2.66 -17.93 -24.79
C LEU A 229 -3.42 -18.26 -26.07
N LEU A 230 -4.53 -17.56 -26.33
CA LEU A 230 -5.28 -17.76 -27.58
C LEU A 230 -4.54 -17.13 -28.77
N GLU A 231 -4.76 -17.68 -29.96
CA GLU A 231 -4.15 -17.18 -31.20
C GLU A 231 -4.46 -15.71 -31.44
N LYS A 232 -5.70 -15.28 -31.15
CA LYS A 232 -6.13 -13.90 -31.31
C LYS A 232 -5.32 -12.95 -30.43
N ASP A 233 -5.18 -13.30 -29.15
CA ASP A 233 -4.44 -12.50 -28.19
C ASP A 233 -2.95 -12.44 -28.56
N LEU A 234 -2.37 -13.57 -28.99
CA LEU A 234 -0.98 -13.63 -29.42
C LEU A 234 -0.73 -12.85 -30.72
N GLU A 235 -1.70 -12.83 -31.64
CA GLU A 235 -1.67 -12.00 -32.85
C GLU A 235 -1.68 -10.50 -32.49
N GLU A 236 -2.54 -10.09 -31.56
CA GLU A 236 -2.59 -8.71 -31.07
C GLU A 236 -1.28 -8.29 -30.41
N ILE A 237 -0.74 -9.13 -29.52
CA ILE A 237 0.56 -8.88 -28.88
C ILE A 237 1.65 -8.65 -29.94
N LEU A 238 1.76 -9.52 -30.95
CA LEU A 238 2.77 -9.37 -32.01
C LEU A 238 2.63 -8.06 -32.80
N TYR A 239 1.41 -7.55 -33.00
CA TYR A 239 1.21 -6.25 -33.64
C TYR A 239 1.63 -5.07 -32.75
N THR A 240 1.52 -5.18 -31.43
CA THR A 240 1.96 -4.13 -30.49
C THR A 240 3.49 -3.99 -30.41
N LEU A 241 4.24 -5.05 -30.74
CA LEU A 241 5.70 -5.05 -30.68
C LEU A 241 6.38 -4.18 -31.75
N GLY A 242 5.63 -3.65 -32.73
CA GLY A 242 6.19 -2.75 -33.74
C GLY A 242 7.15 -3.44 -34.72
N LEU A 243 7.03 -4.77 -34.91
CA LEU A 243 7.94 -5.56 -35.75
C LEU A 243 7.76 -5.33 -37.26
N HIS A 244 6.85 -4.45 -37.67
CA HIS A 244 6.54 -4.13 -39.08
C HIS A 244 6.31 -5.36 -39.98
N LEU A 245 5.73 -6.42 -39.40
CA LEU A 245 5.36 -7.63 -40.14
C LEU A 245 3.99 -7.46 -40.78
N SER A 246 3.85 -7.95 -42.01
CA SER A 246 2.55 -8.06 -42.66
C SER A 246 1.68 -9.11 -41.96
N ARG A 247 0.35 -8.97 -42.09
CA ARG A 247 -0.62 -9.93 -41.54
C ARG A 247 -0.33 -11.39 -41.94
N ALA A 248 0.08 -11.62 -43.19
CA ALA A 248 0.43 -12.95 -43.67
C ALA A 248 1.70 -13.51 -42.99
N GLN A 249 2.69 -12.66 -42.70
CA GLN A 249 3.90 -13.06 -41.98
C GLN A 249 3.60 -13.39 -40.51
N VAL A 250 2.77 -12.58 -39.84
CA VAL A 250 2.34 -12.85 -38.46
C VAL A 250 1.59 -14.18 -38.38
N LYS A 251 0.62 -14.42 -39.26
CA LYS A 251 -0.09 -15.72 -39.33
C LYS A 251 0.85 -16.90 -39.60
N LYS A 252 1.86 -16.73 -40.47
CA LYS A 252 2.86 -17.76 -40.73
C LYS A 252 3.71 -18.09 -39.50
N LEU A 253 4.00 -17.10 -38.63
CA LEU A 253 4.72 -17.31 -37.38
C LEU A 253 3.85 -18.00 -36.33
N LEU A 254 2.62 -17.52 -36.14
CA LEU A 254 1.66 -18.08 -35.18
C LEU A 254 1.39 -19.56 -35.45
N ASN A 255 1.24 -19.95 -36.72
CA ASN A 255 1.02 -21.34 -37.11
C ASN A 255 2.14 -22.32 -36.68
N LYS A 256 3.32 -21.83 -36.30
CA LYS A 256 4.40 -22.69 -35.78
C LYS A 256 4.24 -23.03 -34.31
N VAL A 257 3.59 -22.16 -33.53
CA VAL A 257 3.54 -22.22 -32.06
C VAL A 257 2.13 -22.43 -31.51
N VAL A 258 1.11 -22.12 -32.31
CA VAL A 258 -0.30 -22.30 -31.98
C VAL A 258 -0.77 -23.68 -32.44
N LEU A 259 -1.40 -24.42 -31.54
CA LEU A 259 -2.08 -25.68 -31.82
C LEU A 259 -3.56 -25.53 -31.46
N ARG A 260 -4.45 -25.72 -32.45
CA ARG A 260 -5.91 -25.59 -32.27
C ARG A 260 -6.27 -24.25 -31.60
N GLU A 261 -5.84 -23.15 -32.22
CA GLU A 261 -6.11 -21.77 -31.75
C GLU A 261 -5.51 -21.41 -30.38
N SER A 262 -4.70 -22.29 -29.77
CA SER A 262 -4.06 -22.07 -28.47
C SER A 262 -2.54 -22.28 -28.52
N CYS A 263 -1.78 -21.35 -27.97
CA CYS A 263 -0.33 -21.45 -27.77
C CYS A 263 -0.04 -21.94 -26.34
N PHE A 264 0.39 -23.19 -26.19
CA PHE A 264 0.76 -23.77 -24.88
C PHE A 264 2.22 -23.43 -24.56
N TYR A 265 2.44 -22.27 -23.97
CA TYR A 265 3.78 -21.70 -23.84
C TYR A 265 4.73 -22.49 -22.93
N ARG A 266 4.23 -23.32 -22.02
CA ARG A 266 5.06 -24.24 -21.22
C ARG A 266 5.85 -25.22 -22.08
N LYS A 267 5.29 -25.65 -23.22
CA LYS A 267 6.00 -26.51 -24.19
C LYS A 267 7.11 -25.79 -24.95
N LEU A 268 7.12 -24.46 -24.91
CA LEU A 268 8.13 -23.62 -25.58
C LEU A 268 9.20 -23.12 -24.61
N THR A 269 8.96 -23.23 -23.31
CA THR A 269 9.79 -22.63 -22.25
C THR A 269 10.45 -23.67 -21.36
N ASP A 270 9.85 -24.86 -21.26
CA ASP A 270 10.33 -25.96 -20.44
C ASP A 270 10.81 -27.13 -21.32
N THR A 271 11.88 -27.80 -20.88
CA THR A 271 12.39 -29.04 -21.47
C THR A 271 12.48 -30.13 -20.41
N SER A 272 12.69 -31.38 -20.84
CA SER A 272 12.95 -32.46 -19.89
C SER A 272 14.39 -32.42 -19.40
N LYS A 273 14.61 -32.70 -18.12
CA LYS A 273 15.95 -32.77 -17.50
C LYS A 273 16.90 -33.78 -18.20
N ASP A 274 16.36 -34.74 -18.94
CA ASP A 274 17.14 -35.75 -19.65
C ASP A 274 17.68 -35.22 -21.01
N GLU A 275 17.06 -34.20 -21.59
CA GLU A 275 17.48 -33.57 -22.86
C GLU A 275 18.61 -32.54 -22.65
N GLU A 276 18.67 -31.88 -21.49
CA GLU A 276 19.75 -30.96 -21.12
C GLU A 276 21.12 -31.67 -21.10
N ASN A 277 21.17 -32.90 -20.59
CA ASN A 277 22.37 -33.75 -20.63
C ASN A 277 22.80 -34.12 -22.06
N HIS A 278 21.87 -34.12 -23.02
CA HIS A 278 22.16 -34.45 -24.42
C HIS A 278 22.66 -33.21 -25.19
N GLU A 279 22.14 -32.02 -24.89
CA GLU A 279 22.60 -30.76 -25.48
C GLU A 279 23.93 -30.27 -24.87
N GLU A 280 24.17 -30.46 -23.57
CA GLU A 280 25.49 -30.24 -22.95
C GLU A 280 26.56 -31.19 -23.54
N SER A 281 26.20 -32.44 -23.83
CA SER A 281 27.15 -33.40 -24.40
C SER A 281 27.42 -33.19 -25.90
N GLU A 282 26.50 -32.61 -26.67
CA GLU A 282 26.73 -32.20 -28.06
C GLU A 282 27.52 -30.89 -28.15
N SER A 283 27.22 -29.89 -27.31
CA SER A 283 27.99 -28.63 -27.27
C SER A 283 29.46 -28.85 -26.86
N LEU A 284 29.72 -29.76 -25.91
CA LEU A 284 31.09 -30.16 -25.54
C LEU A 284 31.83 -30.94 -26.64
N GLN A 285 31.12 -31.59 -27.57
CA GLN A 285 31.72 -32.27 -28.71
C GLN A 285 32.04 -31.33 -29.87
N GLU A 286 31.23 -30.28 -30.07
CA GLU A 286 31.46 -29.28 -31.11
C GLU A 286 32.63 -28.35 -30.76
N ASP A 287 32.85 -28.05 -29.48
CA ASP A 287 34.02 -27.28 -29.00
C ASP A 287 35.34 -28.08 -29.00
N MET A 288 35.31 -29.39 -29.29
CA MET A 288 36.49 -30.26 -29.40
C MET A 288 36.90 -30.59 -30.85
N LEU A 289 36.24 -30.03 -31.87
CA LEU A 289 36.54 -30.22 -33.30
C LEU A 289 37.12 -28.94 -33.93
#